data_AF-A0A0D3KI96-F1
#
_entry.id   AF-A0A0D3KI96-F1
#
_cell.length_a   1.000
_cell.length_b   1.000
_cell.length_c   1.000
_cell.angle_alpha   90.00
_cell.angle_beta   90.00
_cell.angle_gamma   90.00
#
_symmetry.space_group_name_H-M   'P 1'
#
loop_
_entity.id
_entity.type
_entity.pdbx_description
1 polymer ?
#
loop_
_entity_poly.entity_id
_entity_poly.type
_entity_poly.pdbx_seq_one_letter_code
_entity_poly.pdbx_strand_id
1 'polypeptide(L)'
;MKRKQRGSRPPRSNKPSSATLVHVLYLETAEDQRGSDGLRSPGVHLNERGRGPALCAACGGVADAWRGRLDNMQTALRMCCSEGALFRPSVAQFALVSPRAVIRYSLAEFGGWLSERGTKRATEAVVIGAALRAASGELPAASGVSHAPLEHTTAAGALAASLRGCGVSDLLLCVGGPSGVPRRWQERLAAALGGERGEPAPPLLGVSLRGGVQHSAPALAELLLLHERGRLLPLVQDRLALSDEQHKAWRRAEREIVHAWLRALGLHADGNTADGGGAALPAAAEVARLLEAHRALLQRLEAAGSLRAGANEVGAGSEEGTEEAGEGPGGRQGSARGALPHKPEAARAIRKKKRRATQGN
;
A
#
# COMPACT_ATOMS: atom_id res chain seq x y z
N MET A 1 23.43 -4.80 53.50
CA MET A 1 22.47 -5.55 52.65
C MET A 1 22.88 -5.42 51.17
N LYS A 2 23.46 -6.47 50.58
CA LYS A 2 23.88 -6.46 49.15
C LYS A 2 22.69 -6.84 48.27
N ARG A 3 22.14 -5.88 47.52
CA ARG A 3 21.09 -6.13 46.51
C ARG A 3 21.69 -6.93 45.36
N LYS A 4 21.33 -8.21 45.28
CA LYS A 4 21.69 -9.13 44.20
C LYS A 4 21.13 -8.57 42.89
N GLN A 5 21.98 -8.04 42.02
CA GLN A 5 21.59 -7.64 40.67
C GLN A 5 21.08 -8.89 39.95
N ARG A 6 19.76 -8.95 39.69
CA ARG A 6 19.17 -9.96 38.81
C ARG A 6 19.69 -9.69 37.41
N GLY A 7 20.60 -10.53 36.94
CA GLY A 7 21.09 -10.50 35.56
C GLY A 7 19.91 -10.58 34.60
N SER A 8 19.62 -9.47 33.92
CA SER A 8 18.70 -9.45 32.79
C SER A 8 19.29 -10.37 31.73
N ARG A 9 18.65 -11.51 31.47
CA ARG A 9 18.97 -12.32 30.29
C ARG A 9 18.90 -11.39 29.07
N PRO A 10 19.95 -11.27 28.26
CA PRO A 10 19.86 -10.51 27.03
C PRO A 10 18.71 -11.09 26.19
N PRO A 11 17.86 -10.25 25.57
CA PRO A 11 16.80 -10.73 24.72
C PRO A 11 17.42 -11.64 23.66
N ARG A 12 16.89 -12.86 23.54
CA ARG A 12 17.31 -13.79 22.48
C ARG A 12 17.14 -13.06 21.16
N SER A 13 18.27 -12.77 20.49
CA SER A 13 18.27 -12.23 19.14
C SER A 13 17.78 -13.32 18.20
N ASN A 14 16.46 -13.40 17.99
CA ASN A 14 15.93 -14.07 16.82
C ASN A 14 16.49 -13.29 15.62
N LYS A 15 17.54 -13.81 14.99
CA LYS A 15 17.93 -13.35 13.66
C LYS A 15 16.66 -13.49 12.80
N PRO A 16 16.08 -12.39 12.31
CA PRO A 16 14.90 -12.49 11.48
C PRO A 16 15.30 -13.31 10.25
N SER A 17 14.65 -14.47 10.07
CA SER A 17 14.56 -15.10 8.74
C SER A 17 14.16 -14.01 7.77
N SER A 18 14.94 -13.79 6.70
CA SER A 18 14.74 -12.76 5.66
C SER A 18 13.31 -12.19 5.65
N ALA A 19 13.09 -11.16 6.45
CA ALA A 19 11.73 -10.79 6.83
C ALA A 19 11.12 -10.06 5.63
N THR A 20 10.11 -10.67 5.02
CA THR A 20 9.26 -10.04 4.00
C THR A 20 8.94 -8.61 4.41
N LEU A 21 9.40 -7.65 3.61
CA LEU A 21 9.17 -6.23 3.87
C LEU A 21 7.83 -5.80 3.29
N VAL A 22 7.08 -5.05 4.09
CA VAL A 22 5.80 -4.48 3.68
C VAL A 22 6.02 -3.06 3.19
N HIS A 23 5.49 -2.78 2.00
CA HIS A 23 5.36 -1.44 1.46
C HIS A 23 3.88 -1.06 1.51
N VAL A 24 3.56 0.08 2.13
CA VAL A 24 2.19 0.58 2.23
C VAL A 24 2.01 1.71 1.23
N LEU A 25 1.02 1.58 0.36
CA LEU A 25 0.61 2.59 -0.59
C LEU A 25 -0.78 3.11 -0.20
N TYR A 26 -0.86 4.34 0.28
CA TYR A 26 -2.13 5.05 0.48
C TYR A 26 -2.50 5.82 -0.79
N LEU A 27 -3.65 5.50 -1.38
CA LEU A 27 -4.15 6.15 -2.59
C LEU A 27 -5.29 7.13 -2.27
N GLU A 28 -5.05 8.41 -2.52
CA GLU A 28 -6.07 9.45 -2.47
C GLU A 28 -6.62 9.68 -3.89
N THR A 29 -7.83 9.21 -4.16
CA THR A 29 -8.46 9.43 -5.47
C THR A 29 -9.32 10.69 -5.44
N ALA A 30 -9.01 11.67 -6.31
CA ALA A 30 -9.80 12.90 -6.41
C ALA A 30 -11.21 12.71 -7.00
N GLU A 31 -11.53 11.51 -7.47
CA GLU A 31 -12.65 11.29 -8.38
C GLU A 31 -14.03 11.34 -7.71
N ASP A 32 -14.10 11.20 -6.38
CA ASP A 32 -15.38 11.12 -5.66
C ASP A 32 -15.66 12.30 -4.73
N GLN A 33 -14.76 13.27 -4.64
CA GLN A 33 -15.01 14.45 -3.80
C GLN A 33 -15.64 15.56 -4.66
N ARG A 34 -16.89 15.36 -5.07
CA ARG A 34 -17.80 16.53 -5.14
C ARG A 34 -18.02 16.88 -3.67
N GLY A 35 -17.38 17.95 -3.19
CA GLY A 35 -17.68 18.44 -1.85
C GLY A 35 -19.19 18.72 -1.72
N SER A 36 -19.69 18.83 -0.50
CA SER A 36 -21.03 19.39 -0.21
C SER A 36 -21.30 20.70 -0.97
N ASP A 37 -20.22 21.40 -1.33
CA ASP A 37 -20.21 22.70 -1.99
C ASP A 37 -20.16 22.61 -3.53
N GLY A 38 -20.25 21.39 -4.11
CA GLY A 38 -20.21 21.16 -5.55
C GLY A 38 -18.84 21.36 -6.22
N LEU A 39 -17.83 21.83 -5.47
CA LEU A 39 -16.46 21.98 -5.95
C LEU A 39 -15.76 20.61 -6.00
N ARG A 40 -15.20 20.28 -7.16
CA ARG A 40 -14.31 19.12 -7.33
C ARG A 40 -13.09 19.32 -6.45
N SER A 41 -12.82 18.40 -5.53
CA SER A 41 -11.59 18.43 -4.72
C SER A 41 -10.39 18.25 -5.65
N PRO A 42 -9.52 19.27 -5.82
CA PRO A 42 -8.56 19.30 -6.92
C PRO A 42 -7.34 18.38 -6.72
N GLY A 43 -7.39 17.39 -5.81
CA GLY A 43 -6.26 16.59 -5.36
C GLY A 43 -5.50 17.29 -4.23
N VAL A 44 -4.45 16.66 -3.71
CA VAL A 44 -3.67 17.22 -2.60
C VAL A 44 -2.81 18.38 -3.12
N HIS A 45 -3.16 19.61 -2.73
CA HIS A 45 -2.32 20.79 -2.93
C HIS A 45 -1.53 21.07 -1.66
N LEU A 46 -0.27 20.68 -1.64
CA LEU A 46 0.60 20.92 -0.50
C LEU A 46 1.03 22.40 -0.47
N ASN A 47 0.89 23.05 0.68
CA ASN A 47 1.29 24.45 0.93
C ASN A 47 0.52 25.54 0.17
N GLU A 48 -0.63 25.22 -0.43
CA GLU A 48 -1.53 26.22 -1.02
C GLU A 48 -2.67 26.54 -0.05
N ARG A 49 -2.57 27.66 0.67
CA ARG A 49 -3.61 28.11 1.61
C ARG A 49 -4.98 28.18 0.93
N GLY A 50 -6.00 27.64 1.59
CA GLY A 50 -7.38 27.60 1.10
C GLY A 50 -7.65 26.53 0.04
N ARG A 51 -6.62 25.84 -0.48
CA ARG A 51 -6.74 24.75 -1.47
C ARG A 51 -6.29 23.40 -0.92
N GLY A 52 -5.47 23.40 0.12
CA GLY A 52 -5.02 22.18 0.78
C GLY A 52 -4.30 22.47 2.10
N PRO A 53 -3.69 21.43 2.68
CA PRO A 53 -2.99 21.54 3.95
C PRO A 53 -1.76 22.44 3.81
N ALA A 54 -1.53 23.25 4.84
CA ALA A 54 -0.45 24.23 4.85
C ALA A 54 0.18 24.36 6.24
N LEU A 55 1.42 24.82 6.28
CA LEU A 55 2.06 25.19 7.53
C LEU A 55 1.59 26.58 7.99
N CYS A 56 1.23 26.70 9.26
CA CYS A 56 0.96 27.97 9.91
C CYS A 56 2.27 28.77 9.99
N ALA A 57 2.27 29.98 9.45
CA ALA A 57 3.47 30.83 9.45
C ALA A 57 3.88 31.30 10.86
N ALA A 58 2.94 31.34 11.81
CA ALA A 58 3.20 31.81 13.17
C ALA A 58 3.74 30.71 14.08
N CYS A 59 3.10 29.54 14.10
CA CYS A 59 3.44 28.45 15.02
C CYS A 59 4.09 27.23 14.36
N GLY A 60 4.16 27.17 13.03
CA GLY A 60 4.66 26.01 12.29
C GLY A 60 3.75 24.77 12.35
N GLY A 61 2.57 24.88 12.96
CA GLY A 61 1.56 23.82 13.00
C GLY A 61 0.90 23.56 11.65
N VAL A 62 0.21 22.44 11.52
CA VAL A 62 -0.52 22.08 10.29
C VAL A 62 -1.91 22.70 10.35
N ALA A 63 -2.31 23.39 9.28
CA ALA A 63 -3.65 23.91 9.08
C ALA A 63 -4.33 23.15 7.93
N ASP A 64 -5.66 23.01 8.00
CA ASP A 64 -6.50 22.39 6.96
C ASP A 64 -6.12 20.94 6.58
N ALA A 65 -5.64 20.14 7.53
CA ALA A 65 -5.23 18.75 7.31
C ALA A 65 -6.33 17.82 6.74
N TRP A 66 -7.60 18.17 6.96
CA TRP A 66 -8.74 17.43 6.43
C TRP A 66 -8.87 17.56 4.90
N ARG A 67 -8.32 18.63 4.29
CA ARG A 67 -8.36 18.82 2.83
C ARG A 67 -7.41 17.84 2.15
N GLY A 68 -7.92 17.12 1.16
CA GLY A 68 -7.19 16.01 0.53
C GLY A 68 -6.99 14.81 1.47
N ARG A 69 -7.76 14.75 2.58
CA ARG A 69 -7.81 13.63 3.53
C ARG A 69 -6.45 13.24 4.10
N LEU A 70 -5.57 14.21 4.35
CA LEU A 70 -4.27 13.91 4.95
C LEU A 70 -4.39 13.46 6.42
N ASP A 71 -5.51 13.74 7.07
CA ASP A 71 -5.90 13.15 8.36
C ASP A 71 -6.02 11.62 8.28
N ASN A 72 -6.67 11.11 7.23
CA ASN A 72 -6.75 9.66 6.97
C ASN A 72 -5.37 9.07 6.66
N MET A 73 -4.59 9.77 5.82
CA MET A 73 -3.21 9.35 5.50
C MET A 73 -2.34 9.27 6.76
N GLN A 74 -2.39 10.30 7.62
CA GLN A 74 -1.69 10.31 8.89
C GLN A 74 -2.13 9.14 9.76
N THR A 75 -3.43 8.89 9.85
CA THR A 75 -3.97 7.78 10.63
C THR A 75 -3.47 6.44 10.10
N ALA A 76 -3.44 6.23 8.78
CA ALA A 76 -2.87 5.04 8.15
C ALA A 76 -1.37 4.88 8.43
N LEU A 77 -0.58 5.94 8.29
CA LEU A 77 0.85 5.93 8.60
C LEU A 77 1.09 5.59 10.09
N ARG A 78 0.24 6.08 10.99
CA ARG A 78 0.31 5.72 12.42
C ARG A 78 0.04 4.25 12.70
N MET A 79 -0.68 3.53 11.83
CA MET A 79 -0.83 2.07 11.98
C MET A 79 0.47 1.32 11.69
N CYS A 80 1.40 1.96 10.98
CA CYS A 80 2.75 1.48 10.78
C CYS A 80 3.66 1.75 11.99
N CYS A 81 3.19 2.42 13.05
CA CYS A 81 3.90 2.55 14.31
C CYS A 81 3.87 1.25 15.12
N SER A 82 4.88 1.03 15.95
CA SER A 82 4.96 -0.09 16.90
C SER A 82 5.05 0.44 18.34
N GLU A 83 4.86 -0.42 19.33
CA GLU A 83 5.17 -0.07 20.71
C GLU A 83 6.67 -0.21 20.95
N GLY A 84 7.30 0.78 21.61
CA GLY A 84 8.73 0.76 21.92
C GLY A 84 9.67 1.20 20.79
N ALA A 85 9.21 1.21 19.55
CA ALA A 85 9.89 1.85 18.41
C ALA A 85 8.92 2.81 17.69
N LEU A 86 9.44 3.77 16.93
CA LEU A 86 8.56 4.74 16.27
C LEU A 86 7.76 4.11 15.12
N PHE A 87 8.39 3.20 14.38
CA PHE A 87 7.81 2.46 13.26
C PHE A 87 8.07 0.96 13.39
N ARG A 88 7.21 0.14 12.78
CA ARG A 88 7.36 -1.32 12.70
C ARG A 88 8.54 -1.65 11.78
N PRO A 89 9.51 -2.48 12.21
CA PRO A 89 10.67 -2.81 11.39
C PRO A 89 10.32 -3.63 10.14
N SER A 90 9.16 -4.30 10.13
CA SER A 90 8.66 -5.05 8.98
C SER A 90 8.02 -4.16 7.90
N VAL A 91 7.83 -2.86 8.16
CA VAL A 91 7.26 -1.91 7.20
C VAL A 91 8.39 -1.02 6.70
N ALA A 92 8.85 -1.27 5.48
CA ALA A 92 9.97 -0.53 4.91
C ALA A 92 9.55 0.90 4.56
N GLN A 93 8.42 1.03 3.89
CA GLN A 93 8.00 2.29 3.27
C GLN A 93 6.51 2.53 3.40
N PHE A 94 6.16 3.81 3.49
CA PHE A 94 4.80 4.30 3.34
C PHE A 94 4.80 5.36 2.24
N ALA A 95 3.90 5.25 1.27
CA ALA A 95 3.75 6.24 0.20
C ALA A 95 2.30 6.71 0.11
N LEU A 96 2.10 8.02 0.12
CA LEU A 96 0.85 8.65 -0.31
C LEU A 96 0.97 8.95 -1.80
N VAL A 97 -0.02 8.51 -2.57
CA VAL A 97 -0.18 8.89 -3.97
C VAL A 97 -1.51 9.62 -4.14
N SER A 98 -1.43 10.83 -4.66
CA SER A 98 -2.58 11.64 -5.06
C SER A 98 -2.44 12.01 -6.55
N PRO A 99 -3.44 12.63 -7.19
CA PRO A 99 -3.33 13.02 -8.59
C PRO A 99 -2.29 14.11 -8.86
N ARG A 100 -1.82 14.82 -7.83
CA ARG A 100 -0.92 15.97 -7.95
C ARG A 100 0.45 15.77 -7.32
N ALA A 101 0.59 14.76 -6.47
CA ALA A 101 1.79 14.60 -5.66
C ALA A 101 1.95 13.16 -5.19
N VAL A 102 3.20 12.75 -5.05
CA VAL A 102 3.62 11.58 -4.28
C VAL A 102 4.42 12.05 -3.08
N ILE A 103 4.11 11.51 -1.92
CA ILE A 103 4.88 11.70 -0.69
C ILE A 103 5.34 10.32 -0.24
N ARG A 104 6.65 10.14 -0.04
CA ARG A 104 7.20 8.85 0.39
C ARG A 104 7.91 9.01 1.73
N TYR A 105 7.74 8.01 2.58
CA TYR A 105 8.41 7.87 3.87
C TYR A 105 9.19 6.56 3.87
N SER A 106 10.51 6.64 3.94
CA SER A 106 11.37 5.55 4.38
C SER A 106 11.25 5.48 5.90
N LEU A 107 10.51 4.50 6.43
CA LEU A 107 10.09 4.53 7.84
C LEU A 107 11.27 4.33 8.79
N ALA A 108 12.28 3.55 8.38
CA ALA A 108 13.50 3.39 9.16
C ALA A 108 14.29 4.71 9.26
N GLU A 109 14.52 5.39 8.14
CA GLU A 109 15.25 6.66 8.09
C GLU A 109 14.47 7.77 8.81
N PHE A 110 13.16 7.87 8.56
CA PHE A 110 12.31 8.85 9.22
C PHE A 110 12.22 8.62 10.72
N GLY A 111 12.16 7.35 11.17
CA GLY A 111 12.23 6.98 12.56
C GLY A 111 13.55 7.38 13.23
N GLY A 112 14.68 7.15 12.55
CA GLY A 112 16.01 7.58 12.99
C GLY A 112 16.10 9.10 13.15
N TRP A 113 15.72 9.83 12.10
CA TRP A 113 15.73 11.29 12.08
C TRP A 113 14.83 11.92 13.16
N LEU A 114 13.65 11.34 13.42
CA LEU A 114 12.77 11.80 14.51
C LEU A 114 13.39 11.53 15.89
N SER A 115 14.05 10.38 16.04
CA SER A 115 14.72 10.00 17.30
C SER A 115 15.87 10.92 17.64
N GLU A 116 16.69 11.30 16.66
CA GLU A 116 17.78 12.29 16.81
C GLU A 116 17.27 13.65 17.30
N ARG A 117 16.01 13.98 16.98
CA ARG A 117 15.34 15.22 17.37
C ARG A 117 14.50 15.08 18.65
N GLY A 118 14.65 13.97 19.37
CA GLY A 118 13.90 13.70 20.61
C GLY A 118 12.39 13.51 20.40
N THR A 119 11.94 13.26 19.18
CA THR A 119 10.53 13.09 18.85
C THR A 119 10.16 11.61 18.85
N LYS A 120 9.27 11.22 19.77
CA LYS A 120 8.82 9.83 19.95
C LYS A 120 7.38 9.58 19.50
N ARG A 121 6.73 10.57 18.87
CA ARG A 121 5.31 10.49 18.50
C ARG A 121 5.10 10.97 17.07
N ALA A 122 4.44 10.16 16.27
CA ALA A 122 3.97 10.51 14.93
C ALA A 122 2.69 11.38 15.01
N THR A 123 2.82 12.59 15.55
CA THR A 123 1.72 13.58 15.60
C THR A 123 1.44 14.14 14.21
N GLU A 124 0.35 14.88 14.06
CA GLU A 124 -0.02 15.52 12.79
C GLU A 124 1.07 16.48 12.30
N ALA A 125 1.56 17.34 13.20
CA ALA A 125 2.65 18.27 12.92
C ALA A 125 3.96 17.56 12.51
N VAL A 126 4.17 16.33 12.98
CA VAL A 126 5.34 15.52 12.60
C VAL A 126 5.13 14.90 11.23
N VAL A 127 4.02 14.19 11.03
CA VAL A 127 3.79 13.40 9.81
C VAL A 127 3.43 14.30 8.62
N ILE A 128 2.36 15.09 8.76
CA ILE A 128 1.90 16.00 7.70
C ILE A 128 2.86 17.18 7.59
N GLY A 129 3.36 17.71 8.71
CA GLY A 129 4.33 18.80 8.67
C GLY A 129 5.63 18.40 7.98
N ALA A 130 6.14 17.18 8.16
CA ALA A 130 7.29 16.69 7.37
C ALA A 130 6.95 16.61 5.87
N ALA A 131 5.77 16.12 5.51
CA ALA A 131 5.31 16.08 4.13
C ALA A 131 5.29 17.47 3.46
N LEU A 132 4.74 18.46 4.17
CA LEU A 132 4.66 19.85 3.72
C LEU A 132 6.04 20.49 3.61
N ARG A 133 6.93 20.25 4.57
CA ARG A 133 8.33 20.74 4.50
C ARG A 133 9.12 20.07 3.38
N ALA A 134 8.90 18.78 3.13
CA ALA A 134 9.50 18.10 1.99
C ALA A 134 9.01 18.69 0.66
N ALA A 135 7.71 19.01 0.57
CA ALA A 135 7.16 19.68 -0.61
C ALA A 135 7.71 21.10 -0.82
N SER A 136 8.03 21.83 0.26
CA SER A 136 8.71 23.13 0.19
C SER A 136 10.22 23.06 -0.02
N GLY A 137 10.83 21.87 0.01
CA GLY A 137 12.29 21.70 -0.03
C GLY A 137 13.02 22.09 1.27
N GLU A 138 12.29 22.27 2.38
CA GLU A 138 12.85 22.62 3.69
C GLU A 138 13.37 21.39 4.47
N LEU A 139 13.05 20.19 4.01
CA LEU A 139 13.40 18.96 4.69
C LEU A 139 14.62 18.30 4.04
N PRO A 140 15.67 17.93 4.81
CA PRO A 140 16.84 17.27 4.26
C PRO A 140 16.49 15.85 3.77
N ALA A 141 17.20 15.35 2.77
CA ALA A 141 17.01 13.99 2.25
C ALA A 141 17.17 12.90 3.34
N ALA A 142 18.09 13.11 4.28
CA ALA A 142 18.32 12.22 5.42
C ALA A 142 17.12 12.09 6.38
N SER A 143 16.07 12.90 6.21
CA SER A 143 14.81 12.74 6.94
C SER A 143 14.03 11.49 6.53
N GLY A 144 14.37 10.85 5.41
CA GLY A 144 13.61 9.73 4.85
C GLY A 144 12.25 10.13 4.28
N VAL A 145 11.92 11.43 4.21
CA VAL A 145 10.68 11.92 3.61
C VAL A 145 10.99 12.66 2.32
N SER A 146 10.30 12.26 1.24
CA SER A 146 10.46 12.86 -0.08
C SER A 146 9.11 13.23 -0.69
N HIS A 147 9.12 14.24 -1.55
CA HIS A 147 7.97 14.71 -2.30
C HIS A 147 8.31 14.78 -3.78
N ALA A 148 7.39 14.34 -4.63
CA ALA A 148 7.47 14.51 -6.07
C ALA A 148 6.13 15.08 -6.59
N PRO A 149 6.12 16.27 -7.22
CA PRO A 149 4.92 16.80 -7.86
C PRO A 149 4.57 15.95 -9.09
N LEU A 150 3.28 15.76 -9.33
CA LEU A 150 2.76 15.05 -10.49
C LEU A 150 2.06 16.04 -11.41
N GLU A 151 2.51 16.09 -12.66
CA GLU A 151 1.76 16.78 -13.71
C GLU A 151 0.51 15.96 -14.06
N HIS A 152 -0.60 16.67 -14.32
CA HIS A 152 -1.97 16.15 -14.38
C HIS A 152 -2.23 14.97 -15.33
N THR A 153 -1.28 14.60 -16.19
CA THR A 153 -1.47 13.64 -17.29
C THR A 153 -1.03 12.21 -17.01
N THR A 154 -0.30 11.89 -15.93
CA THR A 154 0.15 10.49 -15.72
C THR A 154 0.19 10.03 -14.26
N ALA A 155 -0.88 10.26 -13.48
CA ALA A 155 -0.92 9.78 -12.09
C ALA A 155 -0.62 8.26 -11.93
N ALA A 156 -0.92 7.42 -12.93
CA ALA A 156 -0.45 6.02 -12.94
C ALA A 156 1.00 5.83 -13.39
N GLY A 157 1.53 6.63 -14.31
CA GLY A 157 2.96 6.57 -14.67
C GLY A 157 3.84 6.99 -13.49
N ALA A 158 3.39 8.00 -12.75
CA ALA A 158 3.97 8.43 -11.49
C ALA A 158 3.87 7.38 -10.38
N LEU A 159 2.72 6.71 -10.26
CA LEU A 159 2.55 5.58 -9.36
C LEU A 159 3.48 4.43 -9.74
N ALA A 160 3.55 4.07 -11.02
CA ALA A 160 4.46 3.06 -11.54
C ALA A 160 5.91 3.41 -11.25
N ALA A 161 6.33 4.64 -11.54
CA ALA A 161 7.67 5.13 -11.24
C ALA A 161 7.96 5.12 -9.73
N SER A 162 6.95 5.44 -8.91
CA SER A 162 7.06 5.35 -7.46
C SER A 162 7.24 3.91 -6.99
N LEU A 163 6.39 3.00 -7.46
CA LEU A 163 6.45 1.58 -7.10
C LEU A 163 7.76 0.93 -7.57
N ARG A 164 8.24 1.28 -8.77
CA ARG A 164 9.56 0.86 -9.27
C ARG A 164 10.69 1.42 -8.42
N GLY A 165 10.62 2.69 -8.05
CA GLY A 165 11.61 3.33 -7.17
C GLY A 165 11.56 2.82 -5.72
N CYS A 166 10.44 2.26 -5.28
CA CYS A 166 10.30 1.65 -3.97
C CYS A 166 11.04 0.31 -3.84
N GLY A 167 11.38 -0.34 -4.96
CA GLY A 167 12.03 -1.65 -4.93
C GLY A 167 11.20 -2.69 -4.18
N VAL A 168 9.88 -2.72 -4.45
CA VAL A 168 8.96 -3.64 -3.76
C VAL A 168 9.40 -5.08 -4.05
N SER A 169 10.09 -5.69 -3.08
CA SER A 169 10.61 -7.05 -3.19
C SER A 169 9.60 -8.10 -2.73
N ASP A 170 8.71 -7.75 -1.79
CA ASP A 170 7.95 -8.77 -1.07
C ASP A 170 6.42 -8.56 -1.04
N LEU A 171 5.93 -7.47 -0.41
CA LEU A 171 4.49 -7.26 -0.24
C LEU A 171 4.09 -5.78 -0.36
N LEU A 172 3.17 -5.48 -1.28
CA LEU A 172 2.54 -4.16 -1.43
C LEU A 172 1.11 -4.17 -0.90
N LEU A 173 0.85 -3.38 0.14
CA LEU A 173 -0.50 -3.12 0.66
C LEU A 173 -1.02 -1.80 0.09
N CYS A 174 -1.97 -1.88 -0.84
CA CYS A 174 -2.64 -0.70 -1.38
C CYS A 174 -3.91 -0.41 -0.58
N VAL A 175 -3.98 0.78 0.02
CA VAL A 175 -5.08 1.22 0.88
C VAL A 175 -5.69 2.46 0.25
N GLY A 176 -6.98 2.38 -0.11
CA GLY A 176 -7.72 3.53 -0.62
C GLY A 176 -8.22 4.45 0.48
N GLY A 177 -8.57 5.68 0.09
CA GLY A 177 -9.39 6.57 0.90
C GLY A 177 -10.81 6.03 1.14
N PRO A 178 -11.74 6.87 1.62
CA PRO A 178 -13.12 6.49 1.95
C PRO A 178 -13.89 5.76 0.84
N SER A 179 -13.63 6.13 -0.41
CA SER A 179 -14.23 5.52 -1.60
C SER A 179 -13.57 4.21 -2.03
N GLY A 180 -12.54 3.77 -1.31
CA GLY A 180 -11.70 2.64 -1.71
C GLY A 180 -10.79 2.97 -2.89
N VAL A 181 -10.31 1.92 -3.55
CA VAL A 181 -9.46 2.01 -4.75
C VAL A 181 -10.34 1.71 -5.97
N PRO A 182 -10.63 2.68 -6.84
CA PRO A 182 -11.45 2.47 -8.03
C PRO A 182 -10.85 1.41 -8.96
N ARG A 183 -11.69 0.66 -9.67
CA ARG A 183 -11.25 -0.42 -10.58
C ARG A 183 -10.19 0.02 -11.58
N ARG A 184 -10.37 1.18 -12.22
CA ARG A 184 -9.37 1.77 -13.13
C ARG A 184 -7.99 1.97 -12.49
N TRP A 185 -7.94 2.25 -11.19
CA TRP A 185 -6.68 2.38 -10.46
C TRP A 185 -6.05 1.02 -10.17
N GLN A 186 -6.86 -0.01 -9.89
CA GLN A 186 -6.38 -1.39 -9.75
C GLN A 186 -5.79 -1.90 -11.07
N GLU A 187 -6.46 -1.66 -12.19
CA GLU A 187 -5.97 -2.02 -13.53
C GLU A 187 -4.67 -1.29 -13.88
N ARG A 188 -4.59 0.00 -13.57
CA ARG A 188 -3.37 0.80 -13.76
C ARG A 188 -2.22 0.34 -12.85
N LEU A 189 -2.52 -0.05 -11.61
CA LEU A 189 -1.57 -0.65 -10.69
C LEU A 189 -1.05 -1.99 -11.22
N ALA A 190 -1.94 -2.85 -11.72
CA ALA A 190 -1.59 -4.12 -12.34
C ALA A 190 -0.64 -3.92 -13.53
N ALA A 191 -1.01 -3.02 -14.44
CA ALA A 191 -0.21 -2.70 -15.61
C ALA A 191 1.15 -2.08 -15.23
N ALA A 192 1.18 -1.22 -14.21
CA ALA A 192 2.40 -0.61 -13.70
C ALA A 192 3.38 -1.63 -13.09
N LEU A 193 2.84 -2.66 -12.44
CA LEU A 193 3.60 -3.70 -11.77
C LEU A 193 4.02 -4.84 -12.71
N GLY A 194 3.30 -5.09 -13.80
CA GLY A 194 3.65 -6.09 -14.82
C GLY A 194 4.84 -5.74 -15.72
N GLY A 195 5.59 -4.69 -15.39
CA GLY A 195 6.78 -4.29 -16.13
C GLY A 195 6.49 -3.88 -17.59
N GLU A 196 7.53 -3.38 -18.26
CA GLU A 196 7.47 -3.02 -19.70
C GLU A 196 7.90 -4.18 -20.60
N ARG A 197 8.41 -5.28 -20.02
CA ARG A 197 9.08 -6.38 -20.72
C ARG A 197 8.19 -7.61 -20.99
N GLY A 198 6.87 -7.45 -20.86
CA GLY A 198 5.93 -8.58 -21.04
C GLY A 198 5.96 -9.60 -19.90
N GLU A 199 6.51 -9.24 -18.74
CA GLU A 199 6.40 -10.07 -17.54
C GLU A 199 4.92 -10.09 -17.09
N PRO A 200 4.41 -11.24 -16.63
CA PRO A 200 3.06 -11.28 -16.10
C PRO A 200 2.97 -10.36 -14.87
N ALA A 201 1.92 -9.55 -14.81
CA ALA A 201 1.65 -8.71 -13.65
C ALA A 201 1.62 -9.58 -12.38
N PRO A 202 2.26 -9.14 -11.28
CA PRO A 202 2.19 -9.88 -10.03
C PRO A 202 0.73 -10.03 -9.63
N PRO A 203 0.35 -11.16 -9.01
CA PRO A 203 -1.03 -11.42 -8.66
C PRO A 203 -1.52 -10.34 -7.69
N LEU A 204 -2.55 -9.60 -8.11
CA LEU A 204 -3.18 -8.58 -7.29
C LEU A 204 -4.41 -9.14 -6.58
N LEU A 205 -4.38 -9.10 -5.25
CA LEU A 205 -5.55 -9.41 -4.44
C LEU A 205 -6.29 -8.13 -4.07
N GLY A 206 -7.40 -7.87 -4.76
CA GLY A 206 -8.34 -6.81 -4.38
C GLY A 206 -9.19 -7.23 -3.19
N VAL A 207 -9.13 -6.47 -2.09
CA VAL A 207 -10.02 -6.65 -0.93
C VAL A 207 -10.84 -5.39 -0.71
N SER A 208 -12.16 -5.53 -0.76
CA SER A 208 -13.07 -4.48 -0.32
C SER A 208 -13.34 -4.65 1.17
N LEU A 209 -12.95 -3.65 1.95
CA LEU A 209 -13.21 -3.62 3.38
C LEU A 209 -14.61 -3.05 3.61
N ARG A 210 -15.45 -3.80 4.34
CA ARG A 210 -16.76 -3.30 4.74
C ARG A 210 -16.55 -2.23 5.81
N GLY A 211 -16.91 -0.98 5.50
CA GLY A 211 -16.79 0.10 6.46
C GLY A 211 -17.04 1.49 5.85
N GLY A 212 -17.42 2.44 6.71
CA GLY A 212 -17.46 3.86 6.40
C GLY A 212 -16.07 4.52 6.27
N VAL A 213 -16.09 5.85 6.23
CA VAL A 213 -15.01 6.76 5.78
C VAL A 213 -13.63 6.59 6.45
N GLN A 214 -13.51 5.91 7.60
CA GLN A 214 -12.26 5.76 8.37
C GLN A 214 -11.76 4.30 8.55
N HIS A 215 -12.31 3.33 7.83
CA HIS A 215 -11.99 1.90 8.07
C HIS A 215 -10.67 1.42 7.48
N SER A 216 -10.01 2.24 6.65
CA SER A 216 -8.70 1.92 6.07
C SER A 216 -7.62 1.73 7.13
N ALA A 217 -7.63 2.54 8.19
CA ALA A 217 -6.64 2.44 9.26
C ALA A 217 -6.80 1.18 10.13
N PRO A 218 -7.98 0.86 10.70
CA PRO A 218 -8.18 -0.39 11.43
C PRO A 218 -7.81 -1.63 10.62
N ALA A 219 -8.18 -1.68 9.34
CA ALA A 219 -7.84 -2.80 8.47
C ALA A 219 -6.34 -2.90 8.19
N LEU A 220 -5.67 -1.76 7.96
CA LEU A 220 -4.21 -1.75 7.82
C LEU A 220 -3.53 -2.25 9.10
N ALA A 221 -4.00 -1.85 10.28
CA ALA A 221 -3.47 -2.36 11.54
C ALA A 221 -3.64 -3.89 11.66
N GLU A 222 -4.80 -4.41 11.30
CA GLU A 222 -5.06 -5.85 11.33
C GLU A 222 -4.17 -6.62 10.35
N LEU A 223 -4.01 -6.13 9.12
CA LEU A 223 -3.11 -6.73 8.13
C LEU A 223 -1.65 -6.74 8.63
N LEU A 224 -1.18 -5.63 9.20
CA LEU A 224 0.16 -5.56 9.77
C LEU A 224 0.35 -6.51 10.97
N LEU A 225 -0.67 -6.66 11.82
CA LEU A 225 -0.65 -7.65 12.92
C LEU A 225 -0.64 -9.09 12.39
N LEU A 226 -1.38 -9.38 11.32
CA LEU A 226 -1.34 -10.70 10.65
C LEU A 226 0.05 -10.96 10.05
N HIS A 227 0.68 -9.93 9.48
CA HIS A 227 2.03 -10.02 8.93
C HIS A 227 3.06 -10.33 10.01
N GLU A 228 3.04 -9.60 11.12
CA GLU A 228 3.95 -9.82 12.26
C GLU A 228 3.78 -11.22 12.89
N ARG A 229 2.58 -11.79 12.80
CA ARG A 229 2.28 -13.16 13.24
C ARG A 229 2.65 -14.22 12.19
N GLY A 230 3.20 -13.83 11.04
CA GLY A 230 3.53 -14.75 9.94
C GLY A 230 2.31 -15.39 9.29
N ARG A 231 1.11 -14.80 9.43
CA ARG A 231 -0.16 -15.36 8.92
C ARG A 231 -0.66 -14.68 7.65
N LEU A 232 -0.20 -13.47 7.35
CA LEU A 232 -0.72 -12.70 6.21
C LEU A 232 -0.42 -13.36 4.86
N LEU A 233 0.85 -13.68 4.59
CA LEU A 233 1.23 -14.26 3.29
C LEU A 233 0.55 -15.60 3.01
N PRO A 234 0.50 -16.57 3.95
CA PRO A 234 -0.28 -17.78 3.75
C PRO A 234 -1.74 -17.51 3.38
N LEU A 235 -2.41 -16.59 4.09
CA LEU A 235 -3.80 -16.23 3.79
C LEU A 235 -3.97 -15.59 2.41
N VAL A 236 -3.00 -14.79 1.97
CA VAL A 236 -3.00 -14.18 0.63
C VAL A 236 -2.77 -15.24 -0.44
N GLN A 237 -1.81 -16.15 -0.25
CA GLN A 237 -1.51 -17.25 -1.16
C GLN A 237 -2.71 -18.20 -1.30
N ASP A 238 -3.32 -18.60 -0.18
CA ASP A 238 -4.55 -19.40 -0.16
C ASP A 238 -5.65 -18.70 -0.95
N ARG A 239 -5.83 -17.39 -0.73
CA ARG A 239 -6.85 -16.62 -1.46
C ARG A 239 -6.58 -16.54 -2.95
N LEU A 240 -5.32 -16.37 -3.37
CA LEU A 240 -4.91 -16.29 -4.77
C LEU A 240 -5.02 -17.65 -5.49
N ALA A 241 -4.91 -18.76 -4.74
CA ALA A 241 -5.12 -20.10 -5.28
C ALA A 241 -6.60 -20.40 -5.59
N LEU A 242 -7.54 -19.69 -4.96
CA LEU A 242 -8.98 -19.88 -5.12
C LEU A 242 -9.55 -18.98 -6.23
N SER A 243 -10.41 -19.55 -7.07
CA SER A 243 -11.31 -18.76 -7.92
C SER A 243 -12.29 -17.95 -7.07
N ASP A 244 -12.90 -16.91 -7.65
CA ASP A 244 -13.88 -16.11 -6.94
C ASP A 244 -15.09 -16.93 -6.45
N GLU A 245 -15.53 -17.92 -7.23
CA GLU A 245 -16.63 -18.80 -6.81
C GLU A 245 -16.21 -19.76 -5.69
N GLN A 246 -14.99 -20.31 -5.76
CA GLN A 246 -14.44 -21.12 -4.66
C GLN A 246 -14.31 -20.29 -3.38
N HIS A 247 -13.82 -19.07 -3.49
CA HIS A 247 -13.71 -18.16 -2.35
C HIS A 247 -15.08 -17.79 -1.76
N LYS A 248 -16.08 -17.47 -2.60
CA LYS A 248 -17.46 -17.20 -2.15
C LYS A 248 -18.06 -18.40 -1.44
N ALA A 249 -17.87 -19.61 -1.98
CA ALA A 249 -18.31 -20.85 -1.36
C ALA A 249 -17.65 -21.07 0.00
N TRP A 250 -16.32 -20.88 0.08
CA TRP A 250 -15.58 -20.98 1.34
C TRP A 250 -16.05 -19.96 2.39
N ARG A 251 -16.22 -18.69 2.02
CA ARG A 251 -16.75 -17.65 2.94
C ARG A 251 -18.19 -17.92 3.37
N ARG A 252 -19.01 -18.56 2.52
CA ARG A 252 -20.36 -18.98 2.91
C ARG A 252 -20.29 -20.09 3.96
N ALA A 253 -19.50 -21.13 3.71
CA ALA A 253 -19.30 -22.24 4.65
C ALA A 253 -18.75 -21.74 6.01
N GLU A 254 -17.76 -20.85 5.99
CA GLU A 254 -17.21 -20.22 7.21
C GLU A 254 -18.29 -19.50 8.02
N ARG A 255 -19.15 -18.69 7.37
CA ARG A 255 -20.27 -18.03 8.03
C ARG A 255 -21.26 -19.03 8.61
N GLU A 256 -21.60 -20.08 7.87
CA GLU A 256 -22.52 -21.12 8.34
C GLU A 256 -22.00 -21.83 9.59
N ILE A 257 -20.69 -22.13 9.65
CA ILE A 257 -20.02 -22.70 10.82
C ILE A 257 -20.09 -21.75 12.01
N VAL A 258 -19.72 -20.47 11.83
CA VAL A 258 -19.78 -19.48 12.90
C VAL A 258 -21.21 -19.31 13.42
N HIS A 259 -22.20 -19.21 12.54
CA HIS A 259 -23.60 -19.12 12.93
C HIS A 259 -24.08 -20.35 13.69
N ALA A 260 -23.67 -21.55 13.28
CA ALA A 260 -24.00 -22.77 14.01
C ALA A 260 -23.33 -22.83 15.38
N TRP A 261 -22.08 -22.38 15.48
CA TRP A 261 -21.36 -22.29 16.76
C TRP A 261 -22.01 -21.27 17.70
N LEU A 262 -22.41 -20.11 17.20
CA LEU A 262 -23.16 -19.12 17.99
C LEU A 262 -24.49 -19.69 18.47
N ARG A 263 -25.27 -20.33 17.58
CA ARG A 263 -26.52 -21.02 17.98
C ARG A 263 -26.27 -22.09 19.03
N ALA A 264 -25.17 -22.83 18.94
CA ALA A 264 -24.78 -23.84 19.91
C ALA A 264 -24.51 -23.26 21.31
N LEU A 265 -24.03 -22.02 21.35
CA LEU A 265 -23.79 -21.26 22.58
C LEU A 265 -25.04 -20.51 23.07
N GLY A 266 -26.19 -20.66 22.40
CA GLY A 266 -27.41 -19.88 22.69
C GLY A 266 -27.31 -18.40 22.29
N LEU A 267 -26.36 -18.05 21.41
CA LEU A 267 -26.15 -16.70 20.91
C LEU A 267 -26.76 -16.56 19.51
N HIS A 268 -27.59 -15.54 19.30
CA HIS A 268 -28.02 -15.15 17.96
C HIS A 268 -27.05 -14.11 17.40
N ALA A 269 -26.75 -14.22 16.09
CA ALA A 269 -25.88 -13.27 15.41
C ALA A 269 -26.44 -11.84 15.39
N ASP A 270 -27.75 -11.70 15.58
CA ASP A 270 -28.47 -10.42 15.56
C ASP A 270 -28.45 -9.70 16.92
N GLY A 271 -27.75 -10.26 17.93
CA GLY A 271 -27.58 -9.65 19.24
C GLY A 271 -28.76 -9.78 20.20
N ASN A 272 -29.89 -10.35 19.75
CA ASN A 272 -31.01 -10.67 20.64
C ASN A 272 -30.71 -11.96 21.42
N THR A 273 -30.56 -11.86 22.73
CA THR A 273 -30.59 -13.03 23.62
C THR A 273 -32.00 -13.59 23.59
N ALA A 274 -32.14 -14.84 23.17
CA ALA A 274 -33.42 -15.53 23.30
C ALA A 274 -33.71 -15.70 24.78
N ASP A 275 -34.77 -15.06 25.26
CA ASP A 275 -35.26 -15.24 26.62
C ASP A 275 -35.69 -16.70 26.81
N GLY A 276 -34.90 -17.38 27.64
CA GLY A 276 -35.32 -18.46 28.53
C GLY A 276 -36.16 -19.59 27.94
N GLY A 277 -35.52 -20.73 27.71
CA GLY A 277 -36.16 -22.01 28.03
C GLY A 277 -35.98 -23.12 27.00
N GLY A 278 -34.97 -23.97 27.22
CA GLY A 278 -35.12 -25.40 26.94
C GLY A 278 -34.25 -25.98 25.81
N ALA A 279 -33.64 -27.11 26.14
CA ALA A 279 -32.95 -28.10 25.30
C ALA A 279 -31.58 -27.68 24.69
N ALA A 280 -30.57 -27.66 25.55
CA ALA A 280 -29.20 -28.01 25.18
C ALA A 280 -29.13 -29.46 24.66
N LEU A 281 -28.25 -29.71 23.67
CA LEU A 281 -27.82 -31.02 23.10
C LEU A 281 -28.25 -31.47 21.67
N PRO A 282 -28.66 -30.58 20.74
CA PRO A 282 -28.50 -30.83 19.29
C PRO A 282 -27.22 -30.21 18.71
N ALA A 283 -26.56 -29.33 19.47
CA ALA A 283 -25.63 -28.39 18.88
C ALA A 283 -24.21 -28.93 18.66
N ALA A 284 -23.76 -29.88 19.48
CA ALA A 284 -22.44 -30.50 19.32
C ALA A 284 -22.37 -31.37 18.06
N ALA A 285 -23.43 -32.12 17.76
CA ALA A 285 -23.52 -32.95 16.55
C ALA A 285 -23.56 -32.08 15.28
N GLU A 286 -24.28 -30.96 15.31
CA GLU A 286 -24.33 -30.03 14.18
C GLU A 286 -22.99 -29.31 13.96
N VAL A 287 -22.32 -28.88 15.04
CA VAL A 287 -20.96 -28.31 14.94
C VAL A 287 -19.98 -29.34 14.39
N ALA A 288 -20.01 -30.59 14.86
CA ALA A 288 -19.16 -31.66 14.34
C ALA A 288 -19.43 -31.93 12.84
N ARG A 289 -20.70 -31.98 12.42
CA ARG A 289 -21.09 -32.14 11.02
C ARG A 289 -20.57 -31.01 10.14
N LEU A 290 -20.65 -29.77 10.63
CA LEU A 290 -20.16 -28.59 9.90
C LEU A 290 -18.63 -28.53 9.84
N LEU A 291 -17.93 -28.94 10.91
CA LEU A 291 -16.48 -29.09 10.88
C LEU A 291 -16.03 -30.16 9.89
N GLU A 292 -16.75 -31.28 9.81
CA GLU A 292 -16.45 -32.33 8.83
C GLU A 292 -16.73 -31.86 7.40
N ALA A 293 -17.85 -31.17 7.17
CA ALA A 293 -18.14 -30.55 5.87
C ALA A 293 -17.08 -29.49 5.48
N HIS A 294 -16.58 -28.72 6.45
CA HIS A 294 -15.48 -27.78 6.24
C HIS A 294 -14.17 -28.48 5.88
N ARG A 295 -13.83 -29.56 6.59
CA ARG A 295 -12.65 -30.38 6.31
C ARG A 295 -12.73 -30.99 4.91
N ALA A 296 -13.88 -31.54 4.53
CA ALA A 296 -14.10 -32.07 3.18
C ALA A 296 -13.99 -30.98 2.10
N LEU A 297 -14.46 -29.76 2.37
CA LEU A 297 -14.26 -28.61 1.47
C LEU A 297 -12.77 -28.28 1.33
N LEU A 298 -12.03 -28.19 2.44
CA LEU A 298 -10.59 -27.92 2.42
C LEU A 298 -9.83 -28.98 1.62
N GLN A 299 -10.12 -30.27 1.83
CA GLN A 299 -9.52 -31.37 1.06
C GLN A 299 -9.81 -31.26 -0.45
N ARG A 300 -11.03 -30.85 -0.84
CA ARG A 300 -11.37 -30.63 -2.26
C ARG A 300 -10.63 -29.44 -2.86
N LEU A 301 -10.43 -28.38 -2.08
CA LEU A 301 -9.66 -27.21 -2.51
C LEU A 301 -8.17 -27.54 -2.63
N GLU A 302 -7.61 -28.30 -1.69
CA GLU A 302 -6.24 -28.83 -1.75
C GLU A 302 -6.03 -29.71 -2.98
N ALA A 303 -6.94 -30.65 -3.24
CA ALA A 303 -6.87 -31.50 -4.44
C ALA A 303 -6.94 -30.68 -5.74
N ALA A 304 -7.81 -29.65 -5.80
CA ALA A 304 -7.91 -28.76 -6.95
C ALA A 304 -6.66 -27.86 -7.12
N GLY A 305 -6.03 -27.45 -6.02
CA GLY A 305 -4.77 -26.68 -6.02
C GLY A 305 -3.57 -27.53 -6.44
N SER A 306 -3.48 -28.78 -5.95
CA SER A 306 -2.40 -29.71 -6.31
C SER A 306 -2.39 -30.07 -7.79
N LEU A 307 -3.57 -30.10 -8.44
CA LEU A 307 -3.69 -30.29 -9.89
C LEU A 307 -3.09 -29.11 -10.69
N ARG A 308 -3.08 -27.90 -10.14
CA ARG A 308 -2.46 -26.72 -10.79
C ARG A 308 -0.94 -26.67 -10.60
N ALA A 309 -0.44 -27.08 -9.44
CA ALA A 309 1.01 -27.18 -9.21
C ALA A 309 1.66 -28.17 -10.18
N GLY A 310 1.02 -29.33 -10.43
CA GLY A 310 1.49 -30.29 -11.43
C GLY A 310 1.37 -29.83 -12.88
N ALA A 311 0.36 -29.01 -13.22
CA ALA A 311 0.16 -28.52 -14.59
C ALA A 311 1.22 -27.49 -15.03
N ASN A 312 1.78 -26.70 -14.11
CA ASN A 312 2.84 -25.73 -14.42
C ASN A 312 4.21 -26.38 -14.62
N GLU A 313 4.46 -27.56 -14.04
CA GLU A 313 5.74 -28.26 -14.21
C GLU A 313 5.82 -29.03 -15.56
N VAL A 314 4.68 -29.43 -16.14
CA VAL A 314 4.63 -30.19 -17.40
C VAL A 314 4.82 -29.27 -18.64
N GLY A 315 4.69 -27.95 -18.49
CA GLY A 315 4.83 -26.99 -19.60
C GLY A 315 6.26 -26.51 -19.91
N ALA A 316 7.26 -26.91 -19.13
CA ALA A 316 8.64 -26.42 -19.26
C ALA A 316 9.61 -27.42 -19.94
N GLY A 317 9.10 -28.49 -20.54
CA GLY A 317 9.92 -29.66 -20.92
C GLY A 317 9.77 -30.19 -22.35
N SER A 318 9.40 -29.37 -23.35
CA SER A 318 9.38 -29.83 -24.75
C SER A 318 9.87 -28.76 -25.73
N GLU A 319 11.16 -28.44 -25.66
CA GLU A 319 11.92 -27.98 -26.83
C GLU A 319 12.78 -29.17 -27.28
N GLU A 320 12.17 -30.12 -27.99
CA GLU A 320 12.92 -31.07 -28.81
C GLU A 320 13.33 -30.37 -30.11
N GLY A 321 14.63 -30.40 -30.35
CA GLY A 321 15.29 -29.71 -31.44
C GLY A 321 14.81 -30.14 -32.82
N THR A 322 14.72 -29.16 -33.71
CA THR A 322 14.74 -29.37 -35.15
C THR A 322 16.00 -28.69 -35.68
N GLU A 323 17.06 -29.49 -35.84
CA GLU A 323 18.18 -29.15 -36.71
C GLU A 323 17.69 -29.25 -38.16
N GLU A 324 17.78 -28.16 -38.93
CA GLU A 324 17.97 -28.29 -40.37
C GLU A 324 18.80 -27.12 -40.91
N ALA A 325 19.79 -27.51 -41.70
CA ALA A 325 20.83 -26.69 -42.28
C ALA A 325 20.31 -25.87 -43.47
N GLY A 326 20.93 -24.71 -43.69
CA GLY A 326 20.70 -23.89 -44.88
C GLY A 326 21.80 -22.86 -45.07
N GLU A 327 22.88 -23.28 -45.73
CA GLU A 327 23.93 -22.41 -46.28
C GLU A 327 23.36 -21.42 -47.31
N GLY A 328 23.94 -20.22 -47.40
CA GLY A 328 23.93 -19.49 -48.66
C GLY A 328 24.09 -17.96 -48.56
N PRO A 329 24.70 -17.31 -49.56
CA PRO A 329 25.68 -16.25 -49.36
C PRO A 329 25.31 -14.90 -49.99
N GLY A 330 26.02 -13.85 -49.56
CA GLY A 330 26.51 -12.82 -50.49
C GLY A 330 25.86 -11.42 -50.42
N GLY A 331 26.71 -10.41 -50.18
CA GLY A 331 26.71 -9.25 -51.08
C GLY A 331 26.57 -7.85 -50.47
N ARG A 332 27.70 -7.13 -50.51
CA ARG A 332 27.86 -5.71 -50.91
C ARG A 332 27.62 -4.58 -49.88
N GLN A 333 28.75 -4.04 -49.43
CA GLN A 333 29.21 -2.65 -49.55
C GLN A 333 28.18 -1.53 -49.80
N GLY A 334 28.21 -0.51 -48.95
CA GLY A 334 27.58 0.79 -49.19
C GLY A 334 28.00 1.83 -48.14
N SER A 335 29.16 2.43 -48.33
CA SER A 335 29.66 3.61 -47.61
C SER A 335 28.87 4.86 -48.00
N ALA A 336 28.40 5.65 -47.03
CA ALA A 336 28.18 7.08 -47.26
C ALA A 336 28.30 7.90 -45.96
N ARG A 337 29.30 8.78 -45.97
CA ARG A 337 29.53 9.90 -45.07
C ARG A 337 28.45 10.97 -45.24
N GLY A 338 28.15 11.70 -44.16
CA GLY A 338 27.44 12.99 -44.21
C GLY A 338 27.24 13.52 -42.78
N ALA A 339 28.22 14.23 -42.23
CA ALA A 339 28.31 15.69 -42.24
C ALA A 339 27.37 16.37 -41.22
N LEU A 340 27.97 16.77 -40.09
CA LEU A 340 27.48 17.82 -39.21
C LEU A 340 27.43 19.17 -39.96
N PRO A 341 26.57 20.09 -39.55
CA PRO A 341 27.14 21.38 -39.17
C PRO A 341 26.52 22.08 -37.95
N HIS A 342 27.42 22.75 -37.23
CA HIS A 342 27.31 24.09 -36.65
C HIS A 342 26.27 24.43 -35.57
N LYS A 343 26.81 24.63 -34.36
CA LYS A 343 26.45 25.79 -33.50
C LYS A 343 26.88 27.09 -34.19
N PRO A 344 26.21 28.21 -33.88
CA PRO A 344 26.93 29.22 -33.11
C PRO A 344 26.14 29.85 -31.96
N GLU A 345 26.95 30.40 -31.05
CA GLU A 345 26.63 31.28 -29.93
C GLU A 345 25.86 32.54 -30.36
N ALA A 346 25.09 33.14 -29.44
CA ALA A 346 25.35 34.51 -28.95
C ALA A 346 24.21 35.10 -28.09
N ALA A 347 24.64 35.72 -26.98
CA ALA A 347 24.26 37.03 -26.45
C ALA A 347 22.85 37.30 -25.85
N ARG A 348 22.85 37.38 -24.51
CA ARG A 348 22.50 38.56 -23.67
C ARG A 348 21.68 39.71 -24.31
N ALA A 349 20.53 40.04 -23.69
CA ALA A 349 20.05 41.41 -23.43
C ALA A 349 18.88 41.39 -22.41
N ILE A 350 19.10 41.71 -21.13
CA ILE A 350 18.71 42.96 -20.44
C ILE A 350 17.39 43.60 -20.93
N ARG A 351 16.35 43.58 -20.08
CA ARG A 351 15.51 44.78 -19.84
C ARG A 351 14.84 44.78 -18.45
N LYS A 352 15.38 45.64 -17.58
CA LYS A 352 14.69 46.22 -16.41
C LYS A 352 13.59 47.17 -16.92
N LYS A 353 12.39 47.11 -16.32
CA LYS A 353 11.58 48.24 -15.79
C LYS A 353 10.09 47.86 -15.75
N LYS A 354 9.51 47.80 -14.53
CA LYS A 354 8.44 48.73 -14.14
C LYS A 354 8.21 48.68 -12.63
N ARG A 355 8.73 49.70 -11.94
CA ARG A 355 8.16 50.21 -10.68
C ARG A 355 6.97 51.10 -11.07
N ARG A 356 5.81 50.83 -10.47
CA ARG A 356 4.75 51.79 -10.11
C ARG A 356 4.34 51.36 -8.70
N ALA A 357 4.66 52.07 -7.62
CA ALA A 357 4.15 53.38 -7.21
C ALA A 357 2.63 53.36 -7.05
N THR A 358 2.19 53.08 -5.82
CA THR A 358 0.93 53.57 -5.23
C THR A 358 1.21 53.78 -3.74
N GLN A 359 1.56 55.02 -3.40
CA GLN A 359 1.25 55.64 -2.12
C GLN A 359 -0.15 56.24 -2.24
N GLY A 360 -0.93 56.22 -1.14
CA GLY A 360 -2.10 57.07 -0.94
C GLY A 360 -3.40 56.33 -0.62
N ASN A 361 -3.55 55.83 0.61
CA ASN A 361 -4.39 56.44 1.65
C ASN A 361 -4.23 55.69 2.98
#